data_AF-A0A517DX45-F1
#
_entry.id   AF-A0A517DX45-F1
#
_cell.length_a   1.000
_cell.length_b   1.000
_cell.length_c   1.000
_cell.angle_alpha   90.00
_cell.angle_beta   90.00
_cell.angle_gamma   90.00
#
_symmetry.space_group_name_H-M   'P 1'
#
loop_
_entity.id
_entity.type
_entity.pdbx_description
1 polymer ?
#
loop_
_entity_poly.entity_id
_entity_poly.type
_entity_poly.pdbx_seq_one_letter_code
_entity_poly.pdbx_strand_id
1 'polypeptide(L)'
;MARYDYVEKAVKVTRREFLGIVGVAGAVLWTGAYVATDLVQDRTKYIKMRAQGIYKDDEKAKIRQSHNNQAVTDVYKKFAHNPLSHLAEELFHTN
;
A
#
# COMPACT_ATOMS: atom_id res chain seq x y z
N MET A 1 28.55 34.25 54.78
CA MET A 1 27.32 34.51 54.01
C MET A 1 27.59 34.17 52.55
N ALA A 2 26.84 33.24 51.96
CA ALA A 2 27.02 32.91 50.54
C ALA A 2 26.49 34.07 49.68
N ARG A 3 27.31 34.55 48.75
CA ARG A 3 26.97 35.64 47.83
C ARG A 3 26.35 35.01 46.58
N TYR A 4 25.05 35.16 46.41
CA TYR A 4 24.36 34.71 45.19
C TYR A 4 24.47 35.79 44.13
N ASP A 5 24.94 35.40 42.94
CA ASP A 5 24.98 36.27 41.76
C ASP A 5 23.73 35.96 40.92
N TYR A 6 22.74 36.85 40.97
CA TYR A 6 21.49 36.66 40.25
C TYR A 6 21.64 37.19 38.82
N VAL A 7 21.47 36.30 37.84
CA VAL A 7 21.43 36.67 36.42
C VAL A 7 19.97 36.59 35.96
N GLU A 8 19.43 37.69 35.45
CA GLU A 8 18.08 37.70 34.89
C GLU A 8 17.95 36.70 33.74
N LYS A 9 16.79 36.04 33.63
CA LYS A 9 16.51 35.18 32.48
C LYS A 9 16.53 36.01 31.21
N ALA A 10 17.50 35.74 30.33
CA ALA A 10 17.65 36.40 29.04
C ALA A 10 16.44 36.21 28.10
N VAL A 11 15.59 35.20 28.36
CA VAL A 11 14.44 34.86 27.54
C VAL A 11 13.16 34.99 28.35
N LYS A 12 12.31 35.96 27.99
CA LYS A 12 10.99 36.19 28.59
C LYS A 12 9.91 35.56 27.72
N VAL A 13 9.51 34.34 28.06
CA VAL A 13 8.46 33.57 27.35
C VAL A 13 7.29 33.33 28.29
N THR A 14 6.09 33.68 27.86
CA THR A 14 4.85 33.40 28.61
C THR A 14 4.50 31.91 28.52
N ARG A 15 3.65 31.44 29.44
CA ARG A 15 3.18 30.04 29.44
C ARG A 15 2.49 29.66 28.11
N ARG A 16 1.75 30.59 27.50
CA ARG A 16 1.07 30.36 26.22
C ARG A 16 2.04 30.26 25.06
N GLU A 17 3.05 31.13 25.02
CA GLU A 17 4.11 31.08 24.00
C GLU A 17 4.97 29.82 24.14
N PHE A 18 5.27 29.41 25.37
CA PHE A 18 5.97 28.15 25.63
C PHE A 18 5.19 26.95 25.08
N LEU A 19 3.89 26.85 25.39
CA LEU A 19 3.03 25.80 24.86
C LEU A 19 2.92 25.85 23.33
N GLY A 20 2.86 27.04 22.74
CA GLY A 20 2.86 27.22 21.29
C GLY A 20 4.15 26.74 20.63
N ILE A 21 5.31 27.13 21.18
CA ILE A 21 6.63 26.71 20.67
C ILE A 21 6.79 25.19 20.77
N VAL A 22 6.43 24.60 21.92
CA VAL A 22 6.50 23.14 22.10
C VAL A 22 5.56 22.42 21.13
N GLY A 23 4.35 22.94 20.93
CA GLY A 23 3.39 22.39 19.97
C GLY A 23 3.91 22.40 18.53
N VAL A 24 4.47 23.53 18.08
CA VAL A 24 5.04 23.67 16.73
C VAL A 24 6.26 22.76 16.58
N ALA A 25 7.18 22.74 17.55
CA ALA A 25 8.34 21.85 17.52
C ALA A 25 7.92 20.37 17.47
N GLY A 26 6.92 19.98 18.27
CA GLY A 26 6.36 18.63 18.26
C GLY A 26 5.73 18.27 16.91
N ALA A 27 4.97 19.18 16.30
CA ALA A 27 4.38 18.97 14.98
C ALA A 27 5.46 18.79 13.89
N VAL A 28 6.48 19.65 13.87
CA VAL A 28 7.59 19.54 12.91
C VAL A 28 8.34 18.22 13.06
N LEU A 29 8.64 17.82 14.30
CA LEU A 29 9.30 16.54 14.58
C LEU A 29 8.43 15.35 14.14
N TRP A 30 7.14 15.36 14.44
CA TRP A 30 6.22 14.28 14.06
C TRP A 30 6.04 14.17 12.54
N THR A 31 5.82 15.30 11.85
CA THR A 31 5.71 15.32 10.40
C THR A 31 7.01 14.86 9.73
N GLY A 32 8.17 15.31 10.23
CA GLY A 32 9.47 14.84 9.75
C GLY A 32 9.66 13.33 9.93
N ALA A 33 9.29 12.79 11.10
CA ALA A 33 9.35 11.36 11.36
C ALA A 33 8.42 10.56 10.43
N TYR A 34 7.19 11.02 10.22
CA TYR A 34 6.23 10.38 9.32
C TYR A 34 6.77 10.32 7.87
N VAL A 35 7.27 11.44 7.34
CA VAL A 35 7.85 11.47 5.99
C VAL A 35 9.07 10.56 5.89
N ALA A 36 9.92 10.51 6.93
CA ALA A 36 11.03 9.57 6.97
C ALA A 36 10.57 8.10 6.91
N THR A 37 9.45 7.75 7.56
CA THR A 37 8.89 6.39 7.43
C THR A 37 8.46 6.06 6.01
N ASP A 38 7.89 7.01 5.27
CA ASP A 38 7.47 6.78 3.88
C ASP A 38 8.66 6.57 2.94
N LEU A 39 9.83 7.14 3.25
CA LEU A 39 11.08 6.93 2.50
C LEU A 39 11.73 5.56 2.76
N VAL A 40 11.56 5.01 3.97
CA VAL A 40 12.25 3.78 4.40
C VAL A 40 11.35 2.55 4.29
N GLN A 41 10.05 2.69 4.51
CA GLN A 41 9.12 1.56 4.55
C GLN A 41 8.54 1.26 3.16
N ASP A 42 8.95 0.13 2.56
CA ASP A 42 8.21 -0.43 1.44
C ASP A 42 6.91 -1.11 1.92
N ARG A 43 5.84 -0.32 2.00
CA ARG A 43 4.48 -0.80 2.35
C ARG A 43 3.91 -1.78 1.31
N THR A 44 4.51 -1.88 0.13
CA THR A 44 4.06 -2.76 -0.95
C THR A 44 4.88 -4.05 -1.08
N LYS A 45 5.91 -4.24 -0.24
CA LYS A 45 6.83 -5.39 -0.30
C LYS A 45 6.12 -6.72 -0.50
N TYR A 46 5.13 -7.03 0.34
CA TYR A 46 4.43 -8.32 0.26
C TYR A 46 3.52 -8.44 -0.95
N ILE A 47 2.95 -7.34 -1.45
CA ILE A 47 2.17 -7.32 -2.68
C ILE A 47 3.08 -7.66 -3.87
N LYS A 48 4.25 -7.03 -3.94
CA LYS A 48 5.28 -7.33 -4.96
C LYS A 48 5.73 -8.78 -4.89
N MET A 49 6.00 -9.31 -3.69
CA MET A 49 6.40 -10.71 -3.51
C MET A 49 5.34 -11.69 -3.99
N ARG A 50 4.05 -11.44 -3.72
CA ARG A 50 2.94 -12.29 -4.21
C ARG A 50 2.82 -12.23 -5.73
N ALA A 51 2.87 -11.03 -6.30
CA ALA A 51 2.83 -10.85 -7.75
C ALA A 51 4.00 -11.57 -8.44
N GLN A 52 5.22 -11.44 -7.90
CA GLN A 52 6.41 -12.15 -8.40
C GLN A 52 6.24 -13.67 -8.38
N GLY A 53 5.59 -14.22 -7.34
CA GLY A 53 5.27 -15.65 -7.28
C GLY A 53 4.37 -16.09 -8.45
N ILE A 54 3.28 -15.34 -8.69
CA ILE A 54 2.35 -15.62 -9.79
C ILE A 54 3.07 -15.57 -11.15
N TYR A 55 3.90 -14.55 -11.39
CA TYR A 55 4.65 -14.45 -12.65
C TYR A 55 5.69 -15.56 -12.82
N LYS A 56 6.35 -15.99 -11.74
CA LYS A 56 7.29 -17.11 -11.77
C LYS A 56 6.61 -18.43 -12.15
N ASP A 57 5.36 -18.62 -11.71
CA ASP A 57 4.58 -19.80 -12.07
C ASP A 57 4.08 -19.73 -13.53
N ASP A 58 3.64 -18.55 -13.99
CA ASP A 58 3.26 -18.30 -15.38
C ASP A 58 4.42 -18.54 -16.36
N GLU A 59 5.64 -18.08 -16.05
CA GLU A 59 6.83 -18.31 -16.88
C GLU A 59 7.15 -19.79 -17.08
N LYS A 60 6.84 -20.63 -16.08
CA LYS A 60 7.07 -22.08 -16.12
C LYS A 60 5.92 -22.85 -16.77
N ALA A 61 4.76 -22.22 -16.96
CA ALA A 61 3.60 -22.89 -17.51
C ALA A 61 3.80 -23.21 -18.99
N LYS A 62 3.51 -24.46 -19.39
CA LYS A 62 3.55 -24.90 -20.79
C LYS A 62 2.52 -24.15 -21.66
N ILE A 63 1.39 -23.75 -21.07
CA ILE A 63 0.30 -23.02 -21.72
C ILE A 63 0.08 -21.73 -20.95
N ARG A 64 0.20 -20.59 -21.65
CA ARG A 64 0.14 -19.24 -21.05
C ARG A 64 -1.00 -18.38 -21.57
N GLN A 65 -1.81 -18.93 -22.49
CA GLN A 65 -2.96 -18.25 -23.09
C GLN A 65 -4.24 -19.01 -22.74
N SER A 66 -5.24 -18.32 -22.19
CA SER A 66 -6.46 -18.96 -21.67
C SER A 66 -7.23 -19.76 -22.73
N HIS A 67 -7.26 -19.31 -23.98
CA HIS A 67 -7.95 -19.99 -25.08
C HIS A 67 -7.24 -21.27 -25.56
N ASN A 68 -5.99 -21.50 -25.16
CA ASN A 68 -5.24 -22.74 -25.42
C ASN A 68 -5.41 -23.78 -24.31
N ASN A 69 -6.18 -23.48 -23.25
CA ASN A 69 -6.47 -24.45 -22.18
C ASN A 69 -7.44 -25.52 -22.69
N GLN A 70 -6.96 -26.77 -22.81
CA GLN A 70 -7.73 -27.89 -23.32
C GLN A 70 -9.04 -28.14 -22.57
N ALA A 71 -9.05 -28.00 -21.24
CA ALA A 71 -10.26 -28.22 -20.45
C ALA A 71 -11.33 -27.17 -20.77
N VAL A 72 -10.92 -25.91 -20.94
CA VAL A 72 -11.83 -24.82 -21.32
C VAL A 72 -12.33 -25.02 -22.76
N THR A 73 -11.43 -25.38 -23.68
CA THR A 73 -11.81 -25.69 -25.06
C THR A 73 -12.84 -26.82 -25.13
N ASP A 74 -12.69 -27.85 -24.30
CA ASP A 74 -13.63 -28.97 -24.24
C ASP A 74 -15.01 -28.57 -23.73
N VAL A 75 -15.07 -27.69 -22.72
CA VAL A 75 -16.35 -27.13 -22.22
C VAL A 75 -17.10 -26.43 -23.35
N TYR A 76 -16.43 -25.60 -24.14
CA TYR A 76 -17.10 -24.95 -25.27
C TYR A 76 -17.46 -25.95 -26.36
N LYS A 77 -16.56 -26.84 -26.78
CA LYS A 77 -16.83 -27.78 -27.88
C LYS A 77 -17.97 -28.76 -27.57
N LYS A 78 -18.06 -29.24 -26.33
CA LYS A 78 -18.98 -30.32 -25.94
C LYS A 78 -20.25 -29.83 -25.27
N PHE A 79 -20.27 -28.60 -24.76
CA PHE A 79 -21.39 -28.08 -23.97
C PHE A 79 -21.79 -26.65 -24.38
N ALA A 80 -20.94 -25.65 -24.19
CA ALA A 80 -21.32 -24.23 -24.33
C ALA A 80 -21.27 -23.69 -25.78
N HIS A 81 -20.95 -24.55 -26.75
CA HIS A 81 -20.72 -24.27 -28.18
C HIS A 81 -19.60 -23.26 -28.46
N ASN A 82 -19.87 -21.97 -28.31
CA ASN A 82 -18.95 -20.88 -28.57
C ASN A 82 -19.05 -19.78 -27.49
N PRO A 83 -18.01 -18.93 -27.33
CA PRO A 83 -18.12 -17.74 -26.49
C PRO A 83 -19.30 -16.87 -26.91
N LEU A 84 -20.00 -16.28 -25.94
CA LEU A 84 -21.19 -15.45 -26.16
C LEU A 84 -22.36 -16.17 -26.87
N SER A 85 -22.40 -17.50 -26.82
CA SER A 85 -23.60 -18.25 -27.21
C SER A 85 -24.75 -17.95 -26.24
N HIS A 86 -25.99 -18.21 -26.65
CA HIS A 86 -27.15 -18.01 -25.79
C HIS A 86 -27.03 -18.79 -24.46
N LEU A 87 -26.55 -20.04 -24.54
CA LEU A 87 -26.32 -20.88 -23.36
C LEU A 87 -25.19 -20.31 -22.47
N ALA A 88 -24.13 -19.75 -23.06
CA ALA A 88 -23.06 -19.11 -22.30
C ALA A 88 -23.52 -17.81 -21.64
N GLU A 89 -24.36 -17.03 -22.31
CA GLU A 89 -24.96 -15.81 -21.74
C GLU A 89 -25.82 -16.15 -20.52
N GLU A 90 -26.71 -17.14 -20.66
CA GLU A 90 -27.62 -17.56 -19.60
C GLU A 90 -26.90 -18.11 -18.35
N LEU A 91 -25.81 -18.86 -18.56
CA LEU A 91 -25.14 -19.58 -17.47
C LEU A 91 -23.88 -18.89 -16.93
N PHE A 92 -23.14 -18.14 -17.75
CA PHE A 92 -21.83 -17.60 -17.36
C PHE A 92 -21.84 -16.08 -17.15
N HIS A 93 -22.91 -15.37 -17.51
CA HIS A 93 -23.04 -13.93 -17.29
C HIS A 93 -24.09 -13.58 -16.22
N THR A 94 -24.09 -12.33 -15.77
CA THR A 94 -25.02 -11.78 -14.79
C THR A 94 -25.36 -10.33 -15.13
N ASN A 95 -26.42 -9.78 -14.52
CA ASN A 95 -26.92 -8.42 -14.78
C ASN A 95 -26.29 -7.37 -13.87
#